data_AF-A0A9X8EL95-F1
#
_entry.id   AF-A0A9X8EL95-F1
#
_cell.length_a   1.000
_cell.length_b   1.000
_cell.length_c   1.000
_cell.angle_alpha   90.00
_cell.angle_beta   90.00
_cell.angle_gamma   90.00
#
_symmetry.space_group_name_H-M   'P 1'
#
loop_
_entity.id
_entity.type
_entity.pdbx_description
1 polymer ?
#
loop_
_entity_poly.entity_id
_entity_poly.type
_entity_poly.pdbx_seq_one_letter_code
_entity_poly.pdbx_strand_id
1 'polypeptide(L)'
;MLAECFSEQQILAAEQLIALVSPTPEMAAEHLQAFRELELDEDDIEEFEDDPKQLMWMVKDIADWESVFYVDWKDTESFVQSVQQLAEARDAQVTFGVDDPEDEDFLENHSVSQLMVLAHAELQKQGLVLWNWSTLEDCYSGFITTPAAAADLSEIAGILEVQFREGSEPF
;
A
#
# COMPACT_ATOMS: atom_id res chain seq x y z
N MET A 1 -1.07 -16.66 17.45
CA MET A 1 -0.12 -16.85 16.32
C MET A 1 -0.88 -16.75 15.00
N LEU A 2 -0.34 -16.13 13.95
CA LEU A 2 -1.04 -16.00 12.64
C LEU A 2 -1.60 -17.33 12.10
N ALA A 3 -0.88 -18.44 12.30
CA ALA A 3 -1.29 -19.78 11.86
C ALA A 3 -2.54 -20.34 12.58
N GLU A 4 -3.05 -19.65 13.59
CA GLU A 4 -4.31 -20.00 14.26
C GLU A 4 -5.53 -19.43 13.52
N CYS A 5 -5.36 -18.32 12.80
CA CYS A 5 -6.44 -17.63 12.05
C CYS A 5 -6.35 -17.86 10.53
N PHE A 6 -5.14 -18.03 10.01
CA PHE A 6 -4.90 -18.02 8.57
C PHE A 6 -4.22 -19.31 8.09
N SER A 7 -4.54 -19.72 6.87
CA SER A 7 -3.86 -20.81 6.19
C SER A 7 -2.42 -20.45 5.82
N GLU A 8 -1.58 -21.46 5.66
CA GLU A 8 -0.18 -21.29 5.21
C GLU A 8 -0.10 -20.52 3.88
N GLN A 9 -1.02 -20.77 2.96
CA GLN A 9 -1.06 -20.07 1.66
C GLN A 9 -1.33 -18.57 1.82
N GLN A 10 -2.22 -18.19 2.74
CA GLN A 10 -2.55 -16.79 3.01
C GLN A 10 -1.38 -16.06 3.67
N ILE A 11 -0.73 -16.69 4.65
CA ILE A 11 0.46 -16.14 5.30
C ILE A 11 1.58 -15.93 4.27
N LEU A 12 1.83 -16.92 3.40
CA LEU A 12 2.84 -16.80 2.34
C LEU A 12 2.51 -15.68 1.33
N ALA A 13 1.24 -15.49 0.99
CA ALA A 13 0.82 -14.41 0.11
C ALA A 13 1.07 -13.03 0.73
N ALA A 14 0.82 -12.88 2.04
CA ALA A 14 1.12 -11.66 2.78
C ALA A 14 2.64 -11.40 2.87
N GLU A 15 3.45 -12.42 3.14
CA GLU A 15 4.92 -12.31 3.10
C GLU A 15 5.43 -11.90 1.71
N GLN A 16 4.89 -12.49 0.65
CA GLN A 16 5.24 -12.13 -0.72
C GLN A 16 4.84 -10.67 -1.02
N LEU A 17 3.68 -10.23 -0.55
CA LEU A 17 3.26 -8.84 -0.68
C LEU A 17 4.24 -7.89 0.01
N ILE A 18 4.62 -8.16 1.26
CA ILE A 18 5.62 -7.36 1.99
C ILE A 18 6.91 -7.23 1.18
N ALA A 19 7.41 -8.35 0.63
CA ALA A 19 8.62 -8.34 -0.18
C ALA A 19 8.49 -7.51 -1.47
N LEU A 20 7.31 -7.46 -2.09
CA LEU A 20 7.04 -6.67 -3.29
C LEU A 20 6.87 -5.18 -3.01
N VAL A 21 6.26 -4.82 -1.87
CA VAL A 21 5.97 -3.42 -1.50
C VAL A 21 7.13 -2.75 -0.77
N SER A 22 8.11 -3.50 -0.27
CA SER A 22 9.31 -2.91 0.33
C SER A 22 10.25 -2.34 -0.75
N PRO A 23 10.74 -1.08 -0.61
CA PRO A 23 11.63 -0.46 -1.58
C PRO A 23 12.99 -1.15 -1.70
N THR A 24 13.50 -1.69 -0.59
CA THR A 24 14.81 -2.35 -0.51
C THR A 24 14.72 -3.73 0.12
N PRO A 25 15.70 -4.62 -0.16
CA PRO A 25 15.78 -5.93 0.49
C PRO A 25 15.96 -5.85 2.00
N GLU A 26 16.69 -4.85 2.50
CA GLU A 26 16.84 -4.61 3.94
C GLU A 26 15.50 -4.30 4.61
N MET A 27 14.73 -3.37 4.06
CA MET A 27 13.38 -3.04 4.58
C MET A 27 12.43 -4.23 4.46
N ALA A 28 12.51 -5.00 3.37
CA ALA A 28 11.74 -6.24 3.23
C ALA A 28 12.03 -7.23 4.36
N ALA A 29 13.31 -7.40 4.72
CA ALA A 29 13.69 -8.30 5.80
C ALA A 29 13.17 -7.83 7.17
N GLU A 30 13.22 -6.54 7.43
CA GLU A 30 12.71 -5.93 8.68
C GLU A 30 11.19 -6.08 8.79
N HIS A 31 10.44 -5.73 7.74
CA HIS A 31 8.98 -5.89 7.71
C HIS A 31 8.55 -7.36 7.81
N LEU A 32 9.26 -8.27 7.12
CA LEU A 32 8.98 -9.71 7.23
C LEU A 32 9.26 -10.25 8.63
N GLN A 33 10.30 -9.74 9.30
CA GLN A 33 10.55 -10.10 10.69
C GLN A 33 9.39 -9.63 11.57
N ALA A 34 9.00 -8.35 11.48
CA ALA A 34 7.89 -7.79 12.23
C ALA A 34 6.59 -8.58 12.01
N PHE A 35 6.29 -8.93 10.76
CA PHE A 35 5.11 -9.73 10.39
C PHE A 35 5.10 -11.12 11.03
N ARG A 36 6.25 -11.81 11.02
CA ARG A 36 6.38 -13.15 11.62
C ARG A 36 6.32 -13.14 13.14
N GLU A 37 6.66 -12.01 13.75
CA GLU A 37 6.64 -11.79 15.20
C GLU A 37 5.27 -11.29 15.70
N LEU A 38 4.27 -11.12 14.81
CA LEU A 38 2.90 -10.75 15.21
C LEU A 38 2.27 -11.80 16.13
N GLU A 39 1.86 -11.33 17.30
CA GLU A 39 1.05 -12.06 18.26
C GLU A 39 -0.37 -11.50 18.22
N LEU A 40 -1.34 -12.37 17.91
CA LEU A 40 -2.76 -12.06 17.95
C LEU A 40 -3.29 -12.41 19.34
N ASP A 41 -4.10 -11.53 19.92
CA ASP A 41 -4.80 -11.82 21.17
C ASP A 41 -6.12 -12.59 20.94
N GLU A 42 -6.84 -12.92 22.01
CA GLU A 42 -8.08 -13.70 21.89
C GLU A 42 -9.19 -12.93 21.15
N ASP A 43 -9.22 -11.59 21.28
CA ASP A 43 -10.21 -10.75 20.62
C ASP A 43 -9.90 -10.68 19.11
N ASP A 44 -8.61 -10.53 18.74
CA ASP A 44 -8.12 -10.59 17.36
C ASP A 44 -8.48 -11.92 16.67
N ILE A 45 -8.28 -13.05 17.36
CA ILE A 45 -8.54 -14.37 16.79
C ILE A 45 -10.02 -14.56 16.46
N GLU A 46 -10.92 -14.11 17.34
CA GLU A 46 -12.36 -14.18 17.10
C GLU A 46 -12.82 -13.24 15.98
N GLU A 47 -12.21 -12.05 15.86
CA GLU A 47 -12.54 -11.09 14.81
C GLU A 47 -12.03 -11.51 13.41
N PHE A 48 -10.85 -12.12 13.35
CA PHE A 48 -10.17 -12.44 12.08
C PHE A 48 -10.52 -13.81 11.50
N GLU A 49 -11.26 -14.64 12.23
CA GLU A 49 -11.66 -15.97 11.75
C GLU A 49 -12.36 -15.87 10.39
N ASP A 50 -11.80 -16.56 9.38
CA ASP A 50 -12.29 -16.59 8.00
C ASP A 50 -12.26 -15.25 7.22
N ASP A 51 -11.50 -14.23 7.63
CA ASP A 51 -11.29 -13.00 6.84
C ASP A 51 -9.83 -12.80 6.38
N PRO A 52 -9.45 -13.31 5.19
CA PRO A 52 -8.07 -13.21 4.69
C PRO A 52 -7.60 -11.76 4.47
N LYS A 53 -8.54 -10.80 4.37
CA LYS A 53 -8.22 -9.38 4.16
C LYS A 53 -7.57 -8.75 5.38
N GLN A 54 -7.73 -9.34 6.56
CA GLN A 54 -7.06 -8.89 7.78
C GLN A 54 -5.53 -8.94 7.64
N LEU A 55 -5.00 -9.87 6.84
CA LEU A 55 -3.59 -9.88 6.51
C LEU A 55 -3.16 -8.65 5.70
N MET A 56 -4.03 -8.10 4.84
CA MET A 56 -3.73 -6.84 4.13
C MET A 56 -3.65 -5.66 5.10
N TRP A 57 -4.52 -5.63 6.11
CA TRP A 57 -4.46 -4.64 7.19
C TRP A 57 -3.17 -4.76 8.01
N MET A 58 -2.77 -5.99 8.38
CA MET A 58 -1.50 -6.23 9.07
C MET A 58 -0.29 -5.80 8.22
N VAL A 59 -0.30 -6.08 6.91
CA VAL A 59 0.74 -5.58 5.99
C VAL A 59 0.76 -4.06 5.98
N LYS A 60 -0.41 -3.42 5.88
CA LYS A 60 -0.53 -1.95 5.94
C LYS A 60 0.04 -1.39 7.24
N ASP A 61 -0.21 -2.01 8.39
CA ASP A 61 0.26 -1.48 9.69
C ASP A 61 1.77 -1.65 9.88
N ILE A 62 2.33 -2.75 9.41
CA ILE A 62 3.77 -3.00 9.49
C ILE A 62 4.56 -2.10 8.54
N ALA A 63 4.02 -1.89 7.34
CA ALA A 63 4.69 -1.17 6.26
C ALA A 63 4.28 0.31 6.19
N ASP A 64 3.51 0.79 7.18
CA ASP A 64 2.89 2.11 7.15
C ASP A 64 3.94 3.20 7.05
N TRP A 65 3.72 4.18 6.18
CA TRP A 65 4.61 5.31 5.89
C TRP A 65 5.98 4.96 5.27
N GLU A 66 6.45 3.72 5.39
CA GLU A 66 7.75 3.27 4.89
C GLU A 66 7.64 2.60 3.53
N SER A 67 6.52 1.92 3.26
CA SER A 67 6.32 1.11 2.05
C SER A 67 4.88 1.10 1.56
N VAL A 68 3.94 1.44 2.44
CA VAL A 68 2.51 1.58 2.19
C VAL A 68 2.08 2.96 2.67
N PHE A 69 1.16 3.61 1.95
CA PHE A 69 0.46 4.79 2.45
C PHE A 69 -0.93 4.42 2.95
N TYR A 70 -1.43 5.16 3.94
CA TYR A 70 -2.81 5.09 4.41
C TYR A 70 -3.26 6.49 4.82
N VAL A 71 -4.23 7.04 4.10
CA VAL A 71 -4.65 8.45 4.25
C VAL A 71 -6.16 8.58 4.19
N ASP A 72 -6.71 9.56 4.92
CA ASP A 72 -8.12 9.93 4.83
C ASP A 72 -8.45 10.47 3.42
N TRP A 73 -9.66 10.19 2.94
CA TRP A 73 -10.10 10.58 1.59
C TRP A 73 -9.99 12.08 1.27
N LYS A 74 -9.97 12.95 2.29
CA LYS A 74 -9.84 14.40 2.13
C LYS A 74 -8.44 14.92 2.46
N ASP A 75 -7.54 14.07 2.95
CA ASP A 75 -6.21 14.48 3.40
C ASP A 75 -5.20 14.44 2.24
N THR A 76 -5.29 15.48 1.41
CA THR A 76 -4.43 15.66 0.23
C THR A 76 -2.98 15.94 0.62
N GLU A 77 -2.74 16.63 1.73
CA GLU A 77 -1.39 16.95 2.22
C GLU A 77 -0.65 15.66 2.60
N SER A 78 -1.25 14.83 3.45
CA SER A 78 -0.68 13.54 3.83
C SER A 78 -0.45 12.66 2.59
N PHE A 79 -1.39 12.63 1.65
CA PHE A 79 -1.23 11.85 0.43
C PHE A 79 0.00 12.28 -0.40
N VAL A 80 0.17 13.59 -0.62
CA VAL A 80 1.33 14.14 -1.35
C VAL A 80 2.62 13.73 -0.67
N GLN A 81 2.72 13.96 0.63
CA GLN A 81 3.92 13.64 1.41
C GLN A 81 4.25 12.15 1.38
N SER A 82 3.27 11.28 1.65
CA SER A 82 3.48 9.83 1.63
C SER A 82 3.95 9.35 0.26
N VAL A 83 3.30 9.76 -0.83
CA VAL A 83 3.66 9.30 -2.17
C VAL A 83 5.04 9.79 -2.59
N GLN A 84 5.40 11.03 -2.24
CA GLN A 84 6.75 11.54 -2.48
C GLN A 84 7.81 10.74 -1.73
N GLN A 85 7.58 10.46 -0.45
CA GLN A 85 8.47 9.64 0.36
C GLN A 85 8.62 8.21 -0.21
N LEU A 86 7.51 7.56 -0.58
CA LEU A 86 7.53 6.21 -1.15
C LEU A 86 8.22 6.16 -2.52
N ALA A 87 8.12 7.23 -3.30
CA ALA A 87 8.81 7.38 -4.58
C ALA A 87 10.31 7.60 -4.37
N GLU A 88 10.70 8.47 -3.44
CA GLU A 88 12.10 8.76 -3.11
C GLU A 88 12.83 7.51 -2.60
N ALA A 89 12.15 6.69 -1.79
CA ALA A 89 12.66 5.40 -1.34
C ALA A 89 12.98 4.42 -2.48
N ARG A 90 12.52 4.71 -3.72
CA ARG A 90 12.74 3.94 -4.95
C ARG A 90 13.54 4.72 -6.00
N ASP A 91 14.27 5.75 -5.59
CA ASP A 91 15.02 6.64 -6.49
C ASP A 91 14.14 7.32 -7.57
N ALA A 92 12.86 7.56 -7.27
CA ALA A 92 11.91 8.24 -8.14
C ALA A 92 11.43 9.56 -7.53
N GLN A 93 10.86 10.42 -8.37
CA GLN A 93 10.35 11.73 -7.96
C GLN A 93 8.91 11.94 -8.43
N VAL A 94 8.07 12.51 -7.58
CA VAL A 94 6.71 12.93 -7.92
C VAL A 94 6.54 14.40 -7.55
N THR A 95 6.17 15.23 -8.51
CA THR A 95 5.94 16.68 -8.31
C THR A 95 4.50 17.09 -8.59
N PHE A 96 3.64 16.15 -9.02
CA PHE A 96 2.24 16.40 -9.35
C PHE A 96 2.06 17.50 -10.43
N GLY A 97 3.08 17.72 -11.26
CA GLY A 97 3.10 18.75 -12.30
C GLY A 97 3.22 20.20 -11.81
N VAL A 98 3.51 20.44 -10.52
CA VAL A 98 3.68 21.77 -9.93
C VAL A 98 5.06 21.95 -9.29
N ASP A 99 5.43 23.20 -8.98
CA ASP A 99 6.68 23.52 -8.29
C ASP A 99 6.63 23.18 -6.79
N ASP A 100 5.48 23.42 -6.16
CA ASP A 100 5.22 23.13 -4.74
C ASP A 100 3.88 22.37 -4.60
N PRO A 101 3.91 21.03 -4.43
CA PRO A 101 2.71 20.22 -4.31
C PRO A 101 2.09 20.27 -2.90
N GLU A 102 2.73 20.94 -1.94
CA GLU A 102 2.21 21.14 -0.58
C GLU A 102 1.53 22.52 -0.42
N ASP A 103 1.45 23.31 -1.50
CA ASP A 103 0.76 24.60 -1.51
C ASP A 103 -0.75 24.46 -1.24
N GLU A 104 -1.27 25.26 -0.31
CA GLU A 104 -2.66 25.19 0.16
C GLU A 104 -3.66 25.42 -0.99
N ASP A 105 -3.42 26.40 -1.88
CA ASP A 105 -4.30 26.65 -3.02
C ASP A 105 -4.30 25.45 -3.98
N PHE A 106 -3.16 24.78 -4.18
CA PHE A 106 -3.10 23.56 -5.00
C PHE A 106 -3.89 22.41 -4.37
N LEU A 107 -3.67 22.15 -3.07
CA LEU A 107 -4.30 21.06 -2.32
C LEU A 107 -5.82 21.22 -2.23
N GLU A 108 -6.32 22.43 -1.94
CA GLU A 108 -7.77 22.71 -1.84
C GLU A 108 -8.53 22.49 -3.17
N ASN A 109 -7.83 22.56 -4.30
CA ASN A 109 -8.41 22.38 -5.64
C ASN A 109 -8.36 20.93 -6.15
N HIS A 110 -7.82 19.99 -5.39
CA HIS A 110 -7.71 18.59 -5.78
C HIS A 110 -8.32 17.65 -4.76
N SER A 111 -8.75 16.47 -5.21
CA SER A 111 -9.02 15.32 -4.34
C SER A 111 -7.82 14.38 -4.30
N VAL A 112 -7.74 13.55 -3.26
CA VAL A 112 -6.73 12.47 -3.17
C VAL A 112 -6.76 11.58 -4.41
N SER A 113 -7.95 11.22 -4.91
CA SER A 113 -8.10 10.41 -6.13
C SER A 113 -7.54 11.10 -7.39
N GLN A 114 -7.70 12.43 -7.53
CA GLN A 114 -7.12 13.18 -8.64
C GLN A 114 -5.59 13.22 -8.54
N LEU A 115 -5.06 13.46 -7.34
CA LEU A 115 -3.61 13.46 -7.09
C LEU A 115 -3.00 12.07 -7.35
N MET A 116 -3.72 10.99 -7.03
CA MET A 116 -3.29 9.62 -7.30
C MET A 116 -3.12 9.34 -8.79
N VAL A 117 -4.04 9.83 -9.63
CA VAL A 117 -3.92 9.72 -11.09
C VAL A 117 -2.71 10.48 -11.61
N LEU A 118 -2.44 11.68 -11.08
CA LEU A 118 -1.26 12.48 -11.46
C LEU A 118 0.05 11.78 -11.05
N ALA A 119 0.13 11.32 -9.81
CA ALA A 119 1.29 10.60 -9.29
C ALA A 119 1.56 9.33 -10.09
N HIS A 120 0.53 8.52 -10.36
CA HIS A 120 0.65 7.32 -11.19
C HIS A 120 1.23 7.63 -12.57
N ALA A 121 0.75 8.70 -13.23
CA ALA A 121 1.25 9.10 -14.54
C ALA A 121 2.73 9.54 -14.53
N GLU A 122 3.23 10.11 -13.45
CA GLU A 122 4.65 10.46 -13.29
C GLU A 122 5.52 9.25 -12.94
N LEU A 123 5.04 8.38 -12.06
CA LEU A 123 5.71 7.13 -11.68
C LEU A 123 5.85 6.18 -12.88
N GLN A 124 4.82 6.11 -13.73
CA GLN A 124 4.86 5.28 -14.94
C GLN A 124 5.98 5.69 -15.90
N LYS A 125 6.26 6.99 -16.03
CA LYS A 125 7.39 7.51 -16.85
C LYS A 125 8.75 7.07 -16.31
N GLN A 126 8.81 6.72 -15.03
CA GLN A 126 10.01 6.28 -14.32
C GLN A 126 10.06 4.75 -14.18
N GLY A 127 9.12 4.02 -14.78
CA GLY A 127 9.08 2.56 -14.74
C GLY A 127 8.50 1.98 -13.45
N LEU A 128 7.74 2.77 -12.70
CA LEU A 128 7.04 2.37 -11.47
C LEU A 128 5.52 2.39 -11.67
N VAL A 129 4.81 1.68 -10.80
CA VAL A 129 3.35 1.61 -10.80
C VAL A 129 2.86 1.92 -9.39
N LEU A 130 2.03 2.95 -9.28
CA LEU A 130 1.26 3.22 -8.07
C LEU A 130 0.03 2.31 -8.05
N TRP A 131 -0.17 1.59 -6.96
CA TRP A 131 -1.32 0.73 -6.71
C TRP A 131 -2.11 1.25 -5.51
N ASN A 132 -3.40 0.94 -5.48
CA ASN A 132 -4.28 1.15 -4.34
C ASN A 132 -5.21 -0.06 -4.16
N TRP A 133 -5.69 -0.26 -2.93
CA TRP A 133 -6.62 -1.33 -2.59
C TRP A 133 -7.85 -0.79 -1.88
N SER A 134 -8.95 -1.54 -1.97
CA SER A 134 -10.22 -1.13 -1.37
C SER A 134 -10.20 -1.39 0.13
N THR A 135 -10.06 -0.31 0.91
CA THR A 135 -10.17 -0.30 2.38
C THR A 135 -11.60 -0.53 2.86
N LEU A 136 -12.60 -0.33 1.99
CA LEU A 136 -14.04 -0.29 2.30
C LEU A 136 -14.43 0.85 3.28
N GLU A 137 -13.51 1.77 3.51
CA GLU A 137 -13.67 2.93 4.38
C GLU A 137 -13.45 4.22 3.58
N ASP A 138 -13.68 5.36 4.23
CA ASP A 138 -13.39 6.70 3.68
C ASP A 138 -11.86 6.99 3.72
N CYS A 139 -11.03 6.02 3.36
CA CYS A 139 -9.57 6.09 3.40
C CYS A 139 -8.97 5.45 2.14
N TYR A 140 -7.86 5.98 1.66
CA TYR A 140 -7.06 5.37 0.60
C TYR A 140 -5.84 4.71 1.17
N SER A 141 -5.52 3.52 0.64
CA SER A 141 -4.26 2.86 0.93
C SER A 141 -3.68 2.20 -0.30
N GLY A 142 -2.36 2.16 -0.35
CA GLY A 142 -1.65 1.68 -1.53
C GLY A 142 -0.15 1.72 -1.37
N PHE A 143 0.53 1.40 -2.45
CA PHE A 143 1.97 1.18 -2.47
C PHE A 143 2.52 1.33 -3.89
N ILE A 144 3.84 1.35 -4.03
CA ILE A 144 4.53 1.48 -5.31
C ILE A 144 5.29 0.18 -5.61
N THR A 145 5.15 -0.36 -6.82
CA THR A 145 5.93 -1.50 -7.29
C THR A 145 6.49 -1.27 -8.70
N THR A 146 7.20 -2.25 -9.23
CA THR A 146 7.55 -2.30 -10.66
C THR A 146 6.45 -3.01 -11.46
N PRO A 147 6.32 -2.76 -12.77
CA PRO A 147 5.33 -3.44 -13.62
C PRO A 147 5.42 -4.98 -13.61
N ALA A 148 6.60 -5.54 -13.28
CA ALA A 148 6.80 -6.99 -13.21
C ALA A 148 5.98 -7.64 -12.08
N ALA A 149 5.64 -6.90 -11.03
CA ALA A 149 4.90 -7.40 -9.87
C ALA A 149 3.41 -7.64 -10.17
N ALA A 150 2.87 -7.18 -11.30
CA ALA A 150 1.43 -7.22 -11.58
C ALA A 150 0.83 -8.64 -11.57
N ALA A 151 1.59 -9.64 -12.05
CA ALA A 151 1.15 -11.03 -12.03
C ALA A 151 1.04 -11.58 -10.60
N ASP A 152 2.08 -11.33 -9.79
CA ASP A 152 2.11 -11.73 -8.39
C ASP A 152 1.01 -11.03 -7.57
N LEU A 153 0.82 -9.73 -7.78
CA LEU A 153 -0.24 -8.96 -7.12
C LEU A 153 -1.64 -9.49 -7.45
N SER A 154 -1.86 -9.93 -8.68
CA SER A 154 -3.14 -10.54 -9.07
C SER A 154 -3.38 -11.88 -8.38
N GLU A 155 -2.34 -12.69 -8.16
CA GLU A 155 -2.45 -13.95 -7.42
C GLU A 155 -2.69 -13.69 -5.93
N ILE A 156 -1.91 -12.80 -5.33
CA ILE A 156 -2.04 -12.36 -3.94
C ILE A 156 -3.44 -11.81 -3.67
N ALA A 157 -3.98 -10.97 -4.55
CA ALA A 157 -5.33 -10.43 -4.44
C ALA A 157 -6.40 -11.53 -4.31
N GLY A 158 -6.26 -12.60 -5.09
CA GLY A 158 -7.18 -13.74 -5.03
C GLY A 158 -7.07 -14.53 -3.72
N ILE A 159 -5.86 -14.67 -3.17
CA ILE A 159 -5.61 -15.41 -1.92
C ILE A 159 -6.07 -14.61 -0.70
N LEU A 160 -5.81 -13.30 -0.68
CA LEU A 160 -6.16 -12.39 0.41
C LEU A 160 -7.59 -11.82 0.28
N GLU A 161 -8.31 -12.18 -0.78
CA GLU A 161 -9.67 -11.70 -1.10
C GLU A 161 -9.82 -10.17 -1.18
N VAL A 162 -8.72 -9.48 -1.49
CA VAL A 162 -8.69 -8.02 -1.71
C VAL A 162 -8.76 -7.68 -3.20
N GLN A 163 -9.00 -6.41 -3.50
CA GLN A 163 -8.91 -5.89 -4.87
C GLN A 163 -7.83 -4.84 -4.94
N PHE A 164 -6.87 -5.02 -5.86
CA PHE A 164 -5.88 -4.01 -6.23
C PHE A 164 -6.31 -3.30 -7.51
N ARG A 165 -6.09 -1.99 -7.58
CA ARG A 165 -6.21 -1.18 -8.78
C ARG A 165 -4.96 -0.32 -8.96
N GLU A 166 -4.63 -0.02 -10.20
CA GLU A 166 -3.62 0.98 -10.49
C GLU A 166 -4.13 2.38 -10.11
N GLY A 167 -3.22 3.27 -9.74
CA GLY A 167 -3.53 4.65 -9.38
C GLY A 167 -4.14 5.49 -10.50
N SER A 168 -4.16 4.99 -11.74
CA SER A 168 -4.94 5.56 -12.84
C SER A 168 -6.46 5.41 -12.66
N GLU A 169 -6.89 4.43 -11.85
CA GLU A 169 -8.30 4.11 -11.58
C GLU A 169 -8.50 3.85 -10.07
N PRO A 170 -8.35 4.87 -9.20
CA PRO A 170 -8.54 4.72 -7.76
C PRO A 170 -9.95 4.22 -7.39
N PHE A 171 -10.06 3.55 -6.23
CA PHE A 171 -11.34 3.06 -5.69
C PHE A 171 -12.36 4.17 -5.40
#